data_AF-A0A7W5JVY4-F1
#
_entry.id   AF-A0A7W5JVY4-F1
#
_cell.length_a   1.000
_cell.length_b   1.000
_cell.length_c   1.000
_cell.angle_alpha   90.00
_cell.angle_beta   90.00
_cell.angle_gamma   90.00
#
_symmetry.space_group_name_H-M   'P 1'
#
loop_
_entity.id
_entity.type
_entity.pdbx_description
1 polymer ?
#
loop_
_entity_poly.entity_id
_entity_poly.type
_entity_poly.pdbx_seq_one_letter_code
_entity_poly.pdbx_strand_id
1 'polypeptide(L)'
;MAAPSRAADPSGTAQRSEITDRSGQRKKPVHHGQTLAAWVGSLTAMVAVLIGGFAVVFQNWVVFGIGVALLALAGVAALVLQKMGHGAR
;
A
#
# COMPACT_ATOMS: atom_id res chain seq x y z
N MET A 1 -19.93 -14.11 56.76
CA MET A 1 -18.57 -14.64 56.53
C MET A 1 -18.06 -14.03 55.24
N ALA A 2 -17.14 -13.07 55.32
CA ALA A 2 -16.67 -12.25 54.20
C ALA A 2 -15.52 -12.95 53.46
N ALA A 3 -15.51 -12.85 52.13
CA ALA A 3 -14.44 -13.36 51.28
C ALA A 3 -13.15 -12.51 51.45
N PRO A 4 -11.95 -13.11 51.38
CA PRO A 4 -10.70 -12.37 51.52
C PRO A 4 -10.48 -11.41 50.34
N SER A 5 -10.22 -10.16 50.69
CA SER A 5 -9.75 -9.09 49.82
C SER A 5 -8.47 -9.50 49.09
N ARG A 6 -8.58 -9.70 47.77
CA ARG A 6 -7.44 -9.92 46.87
C ARG A 6 -6.58 -8.64 46.86
N ALA A 7 -5.45 -8.71 47.54
CA ALA A 7 -4.40 -7.70 47.47
C ALA A 7 -4.07 -7.41 46.00
N ALA A 8 -4.07 -6.12 45.64
CA ALA A 8 -3.58 -5.65 44.35
C ALA A 8 -2.13 -6.08 44.21
N ASP A 9 -1.86 -6.94 43.25
CA ASP A 9 -0.54 -7.38 42.86
C ASP A 9 0.20 -6.20 42.18
N PRO A 10 1.29 -5.66 42.75
CA PRO A 10 2.08 -4.60 42.14
C PRO A 10 3.08 -5.14 41.09
N SER A 11 3.09 -6.45 40.80
CA SER A 11 4.06 -7.04 39.88
C SER A 11 3.65 -6.89 38.40
N GLY A 12 4.19 -5.85 37.77
CA GLY A 12 4.86 -5.98 36.47
C GLY A 12 4.01 -6.21 35.21
N THR A 13 2.68 -6.24 35.28
CA THR A 13 1.83 -6.42 34.09
C THR A 13 1.33 -5.12 33.47
N ALA A 14 1.39 -4.00 34.21
CA ALA A 14 1.07 -2.66 33.69
C ALA A 14 2.18 -2.07 32.80
N GLN A 15 3.39 -2.64 32.81
CA GLN A 15 4.49 -2.30 31.91
C GLN A 15 4.33 -3.01 30.55
N ARG A 16 3.09 -3.22 30.11
CA ARG A 16 2.77 -3.76 28.79
C ARG A 16 2.53 -2.60 27.85
N SER A 17 3.61 -2.20 27.18
CA SER A 17 3.58 -1.41 25.94
C SER A 17 3.01 0.01 26.04
N GLU A 18 3.29 0.74 27.12
CA GLU A 18 3.35 2.21 27.05
C GLU A 18 4.67 2.63 26.39
N ILE A 19 4.87 2.23 25.13
CA ILE A 19 5.76 2.96 24.23
C ILE A 19 4.93 4.15 23.73
N THR A 20 4.64 5.08 24.64
CA THR A 20 4.32 6.44 24.25
C THR A 20 5.60 7.00 23.66
N ASP A 21 5.66 7.08 22.33
CA ASP A 21 6.61 7.91 21.60
C ASP A 21 6.60 9.31 22.26
N ARG A 22 7.69 9.62 22.97
CA ARG A 22 7.85 10.79 23.84
C ARG A 22 7.78 12.12 23.08
N SER A 23 7.61 12.08 21.75
CA SER A 23 7.72 13.21 20.85
C SER A 23 6.40 13.96 20.59
N GLY A 24 5.25 13.49 21.10
CA GLY A 24 3.96 14.17 20.88
C GLY A 24 3.52 14.28 19.40
N GLN A 25 4.30 13.73 18.48
CA GLN A 25 3.94 13.67 17.07
C GLN A 25 3.15 12.39 16.85
N ARG A 26 1.83 12.52 16.71
CA ARG A 26 1.03 11.49 16.05
C ARG A 26 1.67 11.27 14.66
N LYS A 27 2.43 10.19 14.49
CA LYS A 27 2.81 9.70 13.16
C LYS A 27 1.53 9.58 12.37
N LYS A 28 1.38 10.42 11.34
CA LYS A 28 0.22 10.37 10.44
C LYS A 28 0.15 8.92 9.93
N PRO A 29 -0.98 8.22 10.04
CA PRO A 29 -1.08 6.86 9.54
C PRO A 29 -0.71 6.90 8.07
N VAL A 30 0.47 6.40 7.71
CA VAL A 30 0.87 6.37 6.31
C VAL A 30 0.11 5.21 5.71
N HIS A 31 -0.91 5.52 4.92
CA HIS A 31 -1.74 4.53 4.23
C HIS A 31 -0.92 3.89 3.09
N HIS A 32 0.02 3.02 3.45
CA HIS A 32 0.83 2.24 2.51
C HIS A 32 -0.12 1.34 1.71
N GLY A 33 -0.30 1.65 0.42
CA GLY A 33 -1.02 0.78 -0.52
C GLY A 33 -2.55 0.96 -0.63
N GLN A 34 -3.18 1.89 0.09
CA GLN A 34 -4.64 2.15 -0.03
C GLN A 34 -4.99 3.30 -0.97
N THR A 35 -4.05 3.74 -1.79
CA THR A 35 -4.28 4.89 -2.67
C THR A 35 -4.84 4.40 -4.00
N LEU A 36 -5.90 5.07 -4.48
CA LEU A 36 -6.51 4.72 -5.76
C LEU A 36 -5.47 4.76 -6.91
N ALA A 37 -4.49 5.68 -6.79
CA ALA A 37 -3.38 5.80 -7.73
C ALA A 37 -2.53 4.51 -7.82
N ALA A 38 -2.20 3.91 -6.67
CA ALA A 38 -1.39 2.71 -6.63
C ALA A 38 -2.15 1.51 -7.21
N TRP A 39 -3.45 1.37 -6.88
CA TRP A 39 -4.28 0.28 -7.37
C TRP A 39 -4.51 0.36 -8.89
N VAL A 40 -4.94 1.53 -9.39
CA VAL A 40 -5.21 1.73 -10.81
C VAL A 40 -3.92 1.60 -11.62
N GLY A 41 -2.83 2.21 -11.17
CA GLY A 41 -1.53 2.12 -11.83
C GLY A 41 -1.00 0.68 -11.89
N SER A 42 -1.03 -0.04 -10.77
CA SER A 42 -0.50 -1.41 -10.68
C SER A 42 -1.32 -2.41 -11.51
N LEU A 43 -2.66 -2.36 -11.44
CA LEU A 43 -3.51 -3.23 -12.26
C LEU A 43 -3.33 -2.99 -13.76
N THR A 44 -3.28 -1.72 -14.17
CA THR A 44 -3.10 -1.37 -15.59
C THR A 44 -1.72 -1.81 -16.09
N ALA A 45 -0.68 -1.61 -15.27
CA ALA A 45 0.67 -2.07 -15.60
C ALA A 45 0.75 -3.61 -15.69
N MET A 46 0.10 -4.33 -14.77
CA MET A 46 0.03 -5.79 -14.80
C MET A 46 -0.61 -6.29 -16.11
N VAL A 47 -1.75 -5.72 -16.52
CA VAL A 47 -2.43 -6.10 -17.77
C VAL A 47 -1.54 -5.81 -18.98
N ALA A 48 -0.89 -4.64 -19.03
CA ALA A 48 0.02 -4.29 -20.12
C ALA A 48 1.20 -5.28 -20.24
N VAL A 49 1.77 -5.70 -19.12
CA VAL A 49 2.85 -6.70 -19.09
C VAL A 49 2.36 -8.06 -19.56
N LEU A 50 1.15 -8.48 -19.18
CA LEU A 50 0.58 -9.75 -19.67
C LEU A 50 0.40 -9.72 -21.19
N ILE A 51 -0.20 -8.66 -21.73
CA ILE A 51 -0.37 -8.48 -23.18
C ILE A 51 0.99 -8.49 -23.90
N GLY A 52 1.97 -7.75 -23.38
CA GLY A 52 3.32 -7.72 -23.93
C GLY A 52 4.03 -9.08 -23.86
N GLY A 53 3.89 -9.80 -22.75
CA GLY A 53 4.46 -11.13 -22.56
C GLY A 53 3.89 -12.13 -23.56
N PHE A 54 2.56 -12.18 -23.73
CA PHE A 54 1.93 -13.00 -24.76
C PHE A 54 2.38 -12.62 -26.17
N ALA A 55 2.51 -11.32 -26.45
CA ALA A 55 2.97 -10.86 -27.75
C ALA A 55 4.38 -11.36 -28.10
N VAL A 56 5.29 -11.40 -27.13
CA VAL A 56 6.65 -11.97 -27.32
C VAL A 56 6.57 -13.47 -27.59
N VAL A 57 5.75 -14.22 -26.83
CA VAL A 57 5.58 -15.67 -27.01
C VAL A 57 5.08 -16.01 -28.42
N PHE A 58 4.16 -15.21 -28.96
CA PHE A 58 3.62 -15.40 -30.31
C PHE A 58 4.40 -14.65 -31.41
N GLN A 59 5.55 -14.07 -31.06
CA GLN A 59 6.41 -13.27 -31.97
C GLN A 59 5.64 -12.17 -32.72
N ASN A 60 4.61 -11.60 -32.09
CA ASN A 60 3.75 -10.57 -32.67
C ASN A 60 4.23 -9.18 -32.24
N TRP A 61 5.08 -8.58 -33.07
CA TRP A 61 5.70 -7.27 -32.78
C TRP A 61 4.70 -6.11 -32.73
N VAL A 62 3.56 -6.20 -33.42
CA VAL A 62 2.51 -5.17 -33.38
C VAL A 62 1.83 -5.17 -32.01
N VAL A 63 1.40 -6.33 -31.52
CA VAL A 63 0.76 -6.45 -30.20
C VAL A 63 1.74 -6.11 -29.09
N PHE A 64 3.03 -6.43 -29.27
CA PHE A 64 4.08 -6.02 -28.34
C PHE A 64 4.18 -4.49 -28.23
N GLY A 65 4.20 -3.79 -29.37
CA GLY A 65 4.19 -2.33 -29.40
C GLY A 65 2.98 -1.73 -28.69
N ILE A 66 1.79 -2.32 -28.86
CA ILE A 66 0.58 -1.92 -28.14
C ILE A 66 0.75 -2.13 -26.63
N GLY A 67 1.30 -3.27 -26.20
CA GLY A 67 1.58 -3.54 -24.78
C GLY A 67 2.53 -2.51 -24.16
N VAL A 68 3.60 -2.14 -24.86
CA VAL A 68 4.54 -1.10 -24.40
C VAL A 68 3.84 0.27 -24.29
N ALA A 69 3.03 0.65 -25.28
CA ALA A 69 2.26 1.89 -25.23
C ALA A 69 1.28 1.92 -24.05
N LEU A 70 0.59 0.80 -23.78
CA LEU A 70 -0.30 0.66 -22.62
C LEU A 70 0.44 0.77 -21.30
N LEU A 71 1.64 0.20 -21.20
CA LEU A 71 2.47 0.29 -19.99
C LEU A 71 2.90 1.74 -19.73
N ALA A 72 3.28 2.47 -20.77
CA ALA A 72 3.60 3.89 -20.67
C ALA A 72 2.38 4.70 -20.20
N LEU A 73 1.20 4.45 -20.77
CA LEU A 73 -0.05 5.09 -20.36
C LEU A 73 -0.42 4.78 -18.90
N ALA A 74 -0.17 3.55 -18.43
CA ALA A 74 -0.38 3.18 -17.03
C ALA A 74 0.47 4.03 -16.08
N GLY A 75 1.74 4.24 -16.42
CA GLY A 75 2.66 5.09 -15.65
C GLY A 75 2.19 6.55 -15.62
N VAL A 76 1.76 7.08 -16.78
CA VAL A 76 1.23 8.45 -16.88
C VAL A 76 -0.05 8.59 -16.05
N ALA A 77 -0.99 7.65 -16.14
CA ALA A 77 -2.24 7.68 -15.38
C ALA A 77 -1.97 7.64 -13.86
N ALA A 78 -1.03 6.80 -13.42
CA ALA A 78 -0.62 6.74 -12.01
C ALA A 78 -0.02 8.07 -11.53
N LEU A 79 0.84 8.70 -12.34
CA LEU A 79 1.44 10.00 -12.04
C LEU A 79 0.38 11.10 -11.94
N VAL A 80 -0.58 11.13 -12.87
CA VAL A 80 -1.70 12.08 -12.85
C VAL A 80 -2.52 11.91 -11.59
N LEU A 81 -2.88 10.68 -11.22
CA LEU A 81 -3.64 10.42 -10.00
C LEU A 81 -2.87 10.82 -8.73
N GLN A 82 -1.55 10.58 -8.69
CA GLN A 82 -0.70 11.06 -7.61
C GLN A 82 -0.74 12.59 -7.51
N LYS A 83 -0.63 13.31 -8.64
CA LYS A 83 -0.69 14.78 -8.68
C LYS A 83 -2.06 15.34 -8.30
N MET A 84 -3.15 14.62 -8.58
CA MET A 84 -4.50 14.97 -8.12
C MET A 84 -4.74 14.67 -6.63
N GLY A 85 -3.71 14.33 -5.86
CA GLY A 85 -3.84 14.06 -4.42
C GLY A 85 -4.41 12.69 -4.09
N HIS A 86 -4.58 11.81 -5.09
CA HIS A 86 -4.97 10.41 -4.90
C HIS A 86 -3.75 9.51 -4.62
N GLY A 87 -2.56 10.09 -4.40
CA GLY A 87 -1.35 9.41 -3.97
C GLY A 87 -1.10 9.55 -2.47
N ALA A 88 -0.28 8.68 -1.90
CA ALA A 88 0.13 8.79 -0.50
C ALA A 88 1.03 10.04 -0.37
N ARG A 89 0.64 10.95 0.52
CA ARG A 89 1.48 12.10 0.91
C ARG A 89 2.51 11.69 1.94
#